data_AF-A0A6A1WPB0-F1
#
_entry.id   AF-A0A6A1WPB0-F1
#
_cell.length_a   1.000
_cell.length_b   1.000
_cell.length_c   1.000
_cell.angle_alpha   90.00
_cell.angle_beta   90.00
_cell.angle_gamma   90.00
#
_symmetry.space_group_name_H-M   'P 1'
#
loop_
_entity.id
_entity.type
_entity.pdbx_description
1 polymer ?
#
loop_
_entity_poly.entity_id
_entity_poly.type
_entity_poly.pdbx_seq_one_letter_code
_entity_poly.pdbx_strand_id
1 'polypeptide(L)'
;MVMELKESIWMMVELTQTLCMDIHTCLITLENNYALMETGLREEDDFELNYDRQEDRETVNSIMNAAFKNHKAKLHKHFKKFGSKDEALQHRPADTSVENWIACCELFSQPSYQERSRINTNNRAKLKVHHTGGSRPFVWHRKKLQGPRLEHQQLQIYIEKMVEIQSQSTIESGAPKDVDIFTQVLGTKSG
;
A
#
# COMPACT_ATOMS: atom_id res chain seq x y z
N MET A 1 -64.32 -21.24 -22.52
CA MET A 1 -64.49 -19.80 -22.81
C MET A 1 -64.42 -18.88 -21.58
N VAL A 2 -65.39 -18.87 -20.64
CA VAL A 2 -65.36 -17.90 -19.50
C VAL A 2 -64.22 -18.16 -18.50
N MET A 3 -63.90 -19.42 -18.24
CA MET A 3 -62.77 -19.79 -17.36
C MET A 3 -61.43 -19.42 -17.98
N GLU A 4 -61.23 -19.69 -19.26
CA GLU A 4 -60.00 -19.34 -19.99
C GLU A 4 -59.75 -17.83 -20.04
N LEU A 5 -60.82 -17.02 -20.15
CA LEU A 5 -60.70 -15.56 -20.12
C LEU A 5 -60.27 -15.05 -18.74
N LYS A 6 -60.76 -15.66 -17.65
CA LYS A 6 -60.38 -15.29 -16.28
C LYS A 6 -58.92 -15.62 -15.98
N GLU A 7 -58.45 -16.80 -16.39
CA GLU A 7 -57.04 -17.19 -16.25
C GLU A 7 -56.13 -16.28 -17.07
N SER A 8 -56.53 -15.90 -18.28
CA SER A 8 -55.77 -14.99 -19.13
C SER A 8 -55.67 -13.58 -18.53
N ILE A 9 -56.77 -13.05 -17.98
CA ILE A 9 -56.77 -11.75 -17.29
C ILE A 9 -55.90 -11.82 -16.03
N TRP A 10 -55.99 -12.90 -15.25
CA TRP A 10 -55.18 -13.08 -14.04
C TRP A 10 -53.68 -13.12 -14.36
N MET A 11 -53.25 -13.89 -15.36
CA MET A 11 -51.83 -13.92 -15.78
C MET A 11 -51.32 -12.56 -16.26
N MET A 12 -52.14 -11.80 -16.99
CA MET A 12 -51.76 -10.45 -17.44
C MET A 12 -51.60 -9.49 -16.26
N VAL A 13 -52.47 -9.56 -15.26
CA VAL A 13 -52.35 -8.76 -14.02
C VAL A 13 -51.08 -9.15 -13.25
N GLU A 14 -50.82 -10.44 -13.06
CA GLU A 14 -49.64 -10.94 -12.35
C GLU A 14 -48.32 -10.50 -13.04
N LEU A 15 -48.27 -10.56 -14.37
CA LEU A 15 -47.13 -10.12 -15.17
C LEU A 15 -46.90 -8.61 -15.02
N THR A 16 -47.96 -7.80 -15.05
CA THR A 16 -47.84 -6.34 -14.88
C THR A 16 -47.39 -5.96 -13.46
N GLN A 17 -47.85 -6.70 -12.46
CA GLN A 17 -47.47 -6.46 -11.07
C GLN A 17 -46.00 -6.83 -10.83
N THR A 18 -45.54 -7.94 -11.41
CA THR A 18 -44.13 -8.36 -11.36
C THR A 18 -43.23 -7.33 -12.05
N LEU A 19 -43.58 -6.90 -13.26
CA LEU A 19 -42.84 -5.88 -13.99
C LEU A 19 -42.76 -4.55 -13.21
N CYS A 20 -43.84 -4.16 -12.53
CA CYS A 20 -43.87 -2.96 -11.70
C CYS A 20 -42.90 -3.07 -10.51
N MET A 21 -42.86 -4.22 -9.85
CA MET A 21 -41.94 -4.48 -8.73
C MET A 21 -40.48 -4.49 -9.18
N ASP A 22 -40.19 -5.05 -10.36
CA ASP A 22 -38.84 -5.07 -10.94
C ASP A 22 -38.35 -3.67 -11.29
N ILE A 23 -39.22 -2.84 -11.89
CA ILE A 23 -38.92 -1.43 -12.20
C ILE A 23 -38.70 -0.63 -10.91
N HIS A 24 -39.54 -0.84 -9.90
CA HIS A 24 -39.40 -0.16 -8.61
C HIS A 24 -38.09 -0.54 -7.90
N THR A 25 -37.72 -1.82 -7.93
CA THR A 25 -36.45 -2.32 -7.38
C THR A 25 -35.25 -1.75 -8.14
N CYS A 26 -35.33 -1.65 -9.47
CA CYS A 26 -34.30 -1.01 -10.30
C CYS A 26 -34.14 0.48 -9.97
N LEU A 27 -35.25 1.21 -9.81
CA LEU A 27 -35.25 2.63 -9.43
C LEU A 27 -34.61 2.85 -8.06
N ILE A 28 -35.02 2.09 -7.04
CA ILE A 28 -34.44 2.16 -5.69
C ILE A 28 -32.94 1.82 -5.74
N THR A 29 -32.55 0.83 -6.52
CA THR A 29 -31.14 0.44 -6.66
C THR A 29 -30.33 1.54 -7.36
N LEU A 30 -30.88 2.20 -8.38
CA LEU A 30 -30.25 3.33 -9.05
C LEU A 30 -30.12 4.55 -8.12
N GLU A 31 -31.17 4.88 -7.37
CA GLU A 31 -31.16 5.98 -6.39
C GLU A 31 -30.13 5.72 -5.27
N ASN A 32 -30.08 4.49 -4.75
CA ASN A 32 -29.09 4.10 -3.75
C ASN A 32 -27.66 4.12 -4.31
N ASN A 33 -27.46 3.65 -5.55
CA ASN A 33 -26.15 3.71 -6.22
C ASN A 33 -25.72 5.16 -6.51
N TYR A 34 -26.66 6.04 -6.86
CA TYR A 34 -26.41 7.46 -7.03
C TYR A 34 -26.03 8.13 -5.70
N ALA A 35 -26.75 7.84 -4.61
CA ALA A 35 -26.43 8.34 -3.27
C ALA A 35 -25.07 7.81 -2.75
N LEU A 36 -24.71 6.55 -3.06
CA LEU A 36 -23.40 5.98 -2.75
C LEU A 36 -22.27 6.62 -3.57
N MET A 37 -22.53 6.99 -4.82
CA MET A 37 -21.58 7.72 -5.65
C MET A 37 -21.39 9.15 -5.14
N GLU A 38 -22.46 9.83 -4.73
CA GLU A 38 -22.42 11.20 -4.20
C GLU A 38 -21.69 11.29 -2.86
N THR A 39 -21.83 10.26 -2.01
CA THR A 39 -21.08 10.16 -0.73
C THR A 39 -19.63 9.70 -0.89
N GLY A 40 -19.27 9.08 -2.02
CA GLY A 40 -17.92 8.59 -2.29
C GLY A 40 -17.00 9.52 -3.08
N LEU A 41 -17.50 10.66 -3.58
CA LEU A 41 -16.79 11.52 -4.55
C LEU A 41 -16.55 12.96 -4.10
N ARG A 42 -16.34 13.24 -2.80
CA ARG A 42 -15.76 14.51 -2.34
C ARG A 42 -15.13 14.36 -0.95
N GLU A 43 -14.01 13.65 -0.87
CA GLU A 43 -12.92 14.25 -0.10
C GLU A 43 -12.50 15.45 -0.96
N GLU A 44 -12.97 16.64 -0.62
CA GLU A 44 -12.40 17.84 -1.23
C GLU A 44 -10.94 17.86 -0.80
N ASP A 45 -10.06 17.41 -1.70
CA ASP A 45 -8.62 17.62 -1.59
C ASP A 45 -8.42 19.14 -1.59
N ASP A 46 -8.46 19.71 -0.39
CA ASP A 46 -8.04 21.07 -0.14
C ASP A 46 -6.52 21.08 -0.21
N PHE A 47 -6.00 21.56 -1.35
CA PHE A 47 -4.56 21.71 -1.58
C PHE A 47 -3.92 22.77 -0.66
N GLU A 48 -4.69 23.43 0.21
CA GLU A 48 -4.16 24.35 1.20
C GLU A 48 -3.42 23.61 2.32
N LEU A 49 -2.16 23.97 2.53
CA LEU A 49 -1.37 23.51 3.67
C LEU A 49 -1.78 24.28 4.93
N ASN A 50 -2.33 23.58 5.91
CA ASN A 50 -2.70 24.16 7.20
C ASN A 50 -1.82 23.59 8.31
N TYR A 51 -0.89 24.41 8.80
CA TYR A 51 0.05 24.02 9.84
C TYR A 51 -0.58 23.75 11.23
N ASP A 52 -1.83 24.14 11.47
CA ASP A 52 -2.53 23.78 12.70
C ASP A 52 -3.01 22.32 12.67
N ARG A 53 -3.33 21.80 11.47
CA ARG A 53 -3.69 20.39 11.28
C ARG A 53 -2.49 19.49 11.55
N GLN A 54 -2.71 18.45 12.34
CA GLN A 54 -1.66 17.50 12.70
C GLN A 54 -1.20 16.69 11.48
N GLU A 55 -2.13 16.28 10.63
CA GLU A 55 -1.87 15.46 9.43
C GLU A 55 -0.96 16.18 8.43
N ASP A 56 -1.19 17.48 8.21
CA ASP A 56 -0.37 18.32 7.34
C ASP A 56 1.04 18.47 7.90
N ARG A 57 1.18 18.70 9.22
CA ARG A 57 2.48 18.76 9.88
C ARG A 57 3.24 17.45 9.76
N GLU A 58 2.58 16.31 9.95
CA GLU A 58 3.19 15.00 9.80
C GLU A 58 3.62 14.73 8.36
N THR A 59 2.79 15.11 7.39
CA THR A 59 3.08 14.96 5.97
C THR A 59 4.29 15.79 5.56
N VAL A 60 4.32 17.08 5.93
CA VAL A 60 5.46 17.97 5.66
C VAL A 60 6.72 17.41 6.31
N ASN A 61 6.66 17.00 7.58
CA ASN A 61 7.81 16.42 8.27
C ASN A 61 8.30 15.12 7.61
N SER A 62 7.39 14.27 7.16
CA SER A 62 7.72 13.03 6.45
C SER A 62 8.46 13.32 5.14
N ILE A 63 7.94 14.24 4.33
CA ILE A 63 8.54 14.67 3.06
C ILE A 63 9.92 15.29 3.30
N MET A 64 10.02 16.22 4.25
CA MET A 64 11.28 16.88 4.60
C MET A 64 12.32 15.88 5.12
N ASN A 65 11.92 14.94 5.96
CA ASN A 65 12.80 13.90 6.48
C ASN A 65 13.28 12.95 5.36
N ALA A 66 12.41 12.59 4.43
CA ALA A 66 12.79 11.79 3.26
C ALA A 66 13.79 12.55 2.36
N ALA A 67 13.54 13.83 2.08
CA ALA A 67 14.44 14.69 1.33
C ALA A 67 15.81 14.81 2.01
N PHE A 68 15.83 15.04 3.33
CA PHE A 68 17.05 15.11 4.12
C PHE A 68 17.83 13.80 4.10
N LYS A 69 17.17 12.65 4.30
CA LYS A 69 17.80 11.32 4.23
C LYS A 69 18.45 11.08 2.87
N ASN A 70 17.76 11.46 1.79
CA ASN A 70 18.28 11.35 0.42
C ASN A 70 19.49 12.26 0.20
N HIS A 71 19.43 13.52 0.64
CA HIS A 71 20.56 14.44 0.55
C HIS A 71 21.77 13.93 1.34
N LYS A 72 21.58 13.52 2.61
CA LYS A 72 22.62 12.90 3.43
C LYS A 72 23.23 11.66 2.78
N ALA A 73 22.43 10.81 2.13
CA ALA A 73 22.92 9.64 1.42
C ALA A 73 23.82 10.03 0.22
N LYS A 74 23.45 11.09 -0.53
CA LYS A 74 24.29 11.62 -1.62
C LYS A 74 25.64 12.14 -1.09
N LEU A 75 25.62 12.90 0.01
CA LEU A 75 26.83 13.40 0.66
C LEU A 75 27.73 12.27 1.14
N HIS A 76 27.17 11.25 1.79
CA HIS A 76 27.94 10.10 2.26
C HIS A 76 28.55 9.31 1.09
N LYS A 77 27.83 9.19 -0.03
CA LYS A 77 28.36 8.58 -1.27
C LYS A 77 29.53 9.38 -1.84
N HIS A 78 29.47 10.71 -1.79
CA HIS A 78 30.58 11.57 -2.20
C HIS A 78 31.78 11.45 -1.25
N PHE A 79 31.55 11.51 0.06
CA PHE A 79 32.57 11.32 1.10
C PHE A 79 33.35 10.01 0.93
N LYS A 80 32.65 8.91 0.64
CA LYS A 80 33.25 7.58 0.44
C LYS A 80 34.23 7.46 -0.72
N LYS A 81 34.31 8.45 -1.62
CA LYS A 81 35.29 8.46 -2.71
C LYS A 81 36.71 8.77 -2.21
N PHE A 82 36.83 9.36 -1.03
CA PHE A 82 38.09 9.78 -0.43
C PHE A 82 38.54 8.79 0.65
N GLY A 83 39.85 8.64 0.82
CA GLY A 83 40.43 7.68 1.77
C GLY A 83 40.49 8.21 3.19
N SER A 84 40.43 9.54 3.38
CA SER A 84 40.57 10.20 4.67
C SER A 84 39.58 11.36 4.85
N LYS A 85 39.35 11.76 6.11
CA LYS A 85 38.53 12.93 6.45
C LYS A 85 39.10 14.20 5.85
N ASP A 86 40.40 14.39 5.97
CA ASP A 86 41.09 15.63 5.59
C ASP A 86 41.09 15.82 4.07
N GLU A 87 41.26 14.74 3.31
CA GLU A 87 41.08 14.75 1.85
C GLU A 87 39.64 15.10 1.48
N ALA A 88 38.65 14.49 2.13
CA ALA A 88 37.24 14.78 1.86
C ALA A 88 36.85 16.24 2.15
N LEU A 89 37.45 16.87 3.17
CA LEU A 89 37.20 18.27 3.52
C LEU A 89 37.63 19.24 2.40
N GLN A 90 38.68 18.91 1.66
CA GLN A 90 39.14 19.71 0.52
C GLN A 90 38.21 19.59 -0.71
N HIS A 91 37.42 18.51 -0.78
CA HIS A 91 36.56 18.21 -1.91
C HIS A 91 35.07 18.42 -1.61
N ARG A 92 34.72 19.62 -1.13
CA ARG A 92 33.32 20.01 -0.84
C ARG A 92 32.43 19.98 -2.10
N PRO A 93 31.23 19.38 -2.05
CA PRO A 93 30.21 19.52 -3.08
C PRO A 93 29.72 20.97 -3.25
N ALA A 94 29.52 21.42 -4.48
CA ALA A 94 29.10 22.81 -4.77
C ALA A 94 27.75 23.19 -4.13
N ASP A 95 26.84 22.22 -4.01
CA ASP A 95 25.46 22.38 -3.52
C ASP A 95 25.32 22.37 -1.99
N THR A 96 26.43 22.28 -1.25
CA THR A 96 26.42 22.12 0.22
C THR A 96 27.25 23.21 0.89
N SER A 97 26.73 23.84 1.95
CA SER A 97 27.51 24.86 2.69
C SER A 97 28.78 24.27 3.32
N VAL A 98 29.75 25.13 3.62
CA VAL A 98 31.03 24.71 4.21
C VAL A 98 30.81 24.08 5.58
N GLU A 99 30.00 24.72 6.41
CA GLU A 99 29.69 24.30 7.78
C GLU A 99 28.97 22.94 7.79
N ASN A 100 27.98 22.77 6.90
CA ASN A 100 27.24 21.52 6.77
C ASN A 100 28.14 20.39 6.27
N TRP A 101 29.06 20.68 5.33
CA TRP A 101 30.01 19.69 4.84
C TRP A 101 30.99 19.26 5.93
N ILE A 102 31.56 20.20 6.69
CA ILE A 102 32.43 19.90 7.83
C ILE A 102 31.72 19.01 8.84
N ALA A 103 30.47 19.35 9.22
CA ALA A 103 29.68 18.56 10.14
C ALA A 103 29.38 17.14 9.59
N CYS A 104 29.12 17.01 8.29
CA CYS A 104 28.92 15.73 7.64
C CYS A 104 30.20 14.87 7.64
N CYS A 105 31.35 15.45 7.28
CA CYS A 105 32.64 14.76 7.33
C CYS A 105 32.95 14.27 8.73
N GLU A 106 32.75 15.10 9.74
CA GLU A 106 32.93 14.71 11.15
C GLU A 106 32.02 13.54 11.51
N LEU A 107 30.72 13.64 11.21
CA LEU A 107 29.75 12.57 11.46
C LEU A 107 30.10 11.26 10.75
N PHE A 108 30.53 11.31 9.48
CA PHE A 108 30.84 10.12 8.69
C PHE A 108 32.16 9.45 9.10
N SER A 109 33.08 10.22 9.67
CA SER A 109 34.33 9.71 10.25
C SER A 109 34.18 9.11 11.64
N GLN A 110 33.04 9.32 12.33
CA GLN A 110 32.82 8.73 13.65
C GLN A 110 32.77 7.19 13.57
N PRO A 111 33.55 6.46 14.41
CA PRO A 111 33.55 5.00 14.41
C PRO A 111 32.15 4.40 14.64
N SER A 112 31.35 5.02 15.51
CA SER A 112 29.98 4.59 15.80
C SER A 112 29.04 4.72 14.59
N TYR A 113 29.26 5.70 13.72
CA TYR A 113 28.52 5.86 12.47
C TYR A 113 28.95 4.82 11.44
N GLN A 114 30.26 4.64 11.28
CA GLN A 114 30.81 3.64 10.36
C GLN A 114 30.35 2.23 10.71
N GLU A 115 30.36 1.87 12.00
CA GLU A 115 29.93 0.56 12.45
C GLU A 115 28.44 0.32 12.19
N ARG A 116 27.58 1.31 12.50
CA ARG A 116 26.15 1.23 12.15
C ARG A 116 25.94 1.09 10.64
N SER A 117 26.70 1.83 9.83
CA SER A 117 26.62 1.75 8.37
C SER A 117 27.05 0.37 7.86
N ARG A 118 28.09 -0.22 8.45
CA ARG A 118 28.59 -1.57 8.11
C ARG A 118 27.55 -2.63 8.46
N ILE A 119 27.00 -2.59 9.67
CA ILE A 119 25.92 -3.49 10.12
C ILE A 119 24.70 -3.38 9.21
N ASN A 120 24.24 -2.16 8.89
CA ASN A 120 23.08 -1.97 8.02
C ASN A 120 23.32 -2.52 6.60
N THR A 121 24.53 -2.33 6.06
CA THR A 121 24.92 -2.90 4.76
C THR A 121 24.86 -4.43 4.80
N ASN A 122 25.41 -5.05 5.85
CA ASN A 122 25.38 -6.50 6.03
C ASN A 122 23.94 -7.02 6.20
N ASN A 123 23.10 -6.30 6.94
CA ASN A 123 21.69 -6.67 7.12
C ASN A 123 20.93 -6.57 5.80
N ARG A 124 21.20 -5.54 4.99
CA ARG A 124 20.61 -5.39 3.65
C ARG A 124 21.05 -6.51 2.71
N ALA A 125 22.31 -6.96 2.77
CA ALA A 125 22.80 -8.08 1.99
C ALA A 125 22.15 -9.43 2.36
N LYS A 126 21.67 -9.57 3.60
CA LYS A 126 20.93 -10.77 4.07
C LYS A 126 19.45 -10.77 3.67
N LEU A 127 18.93 -9.66 3.13
CA LEU A 127 17.53 -9.54 2.73
C LEU A 127 17.28 -10.38 1.47
N LYS A 128 16.64 -11.55 1.63
CA LYS A 128 16.37 -12.50 0.53
C LYS A 128 15.12 -12.17 -0.28
N VAL A 129 14.12 -11.56 0.36
CA VAL A 129 12.84 -11.22 -0.26
C VAL A 129 12.66 -9.72 -0.19
N HIS A 130 12.44 -9.11 -1.34
CA HIS A 130 12.02 -7.71 -1.41
C HIS A 130 10.49 -7.67 -1.39
N HIS A 131 9.91 -6.78 -0.58
CA HIS A 131 8.48 -6.55 -0.61
C HIS A 131 8.10 -5.99 -1.99
N THR A 132 7.15 -6.65 -2.65
CA THR A 132 6.63 -6.25 -3.98
C THR A 132 5.24 -5.62 -3.90
N GLY A 133 4.69 -5.44 -2.69
CA GLY A 133 3.33 -4.92 -2.45
C GLY A 133 3.11 -3.44 -2.80
N GLY A 134 4.13 -2.74 -3.31
CA GLY A 134 4.04 -1.32 -3.64
C GLY A 134 3.86 -0.43 -2.41
N SER A 135 3.47 0.82 -2.64
CA SER A 135 3.28 1.86 -1.61
C SER A 135 1.92 1.78 -0.89
N ARG A 136 1.02 0.88 -1.31
CA ARG A 136 -0.33 0.81 -0.75
C ARG A 136 -0.35 -0.18 0.42
N PRO A 137 -0.74 0.26 1.62
CA PRO A 137 -0.83 -0.62 2.78
C PRO A 137 -1.94 -1.65 2.59
N PHE A 138 -1.84 -2.80 3.26
CA PHE A 138 -2.83 -3.89 3.22
C PHE A 138 -4.27 -3.42 3.51
N VAL A 139 -4.42 -2.41 4.38
CA VAL A 139 -5.72 -1.78 4.70
C VAL A 139 -6.38 -1.13 3.49
N TRP A 140 -5.57 -0.56 2.58
CA TRP A 140 -6.08 0.04 1.35
C TRP A 140 -6.68 -1.01 0.42
N HIS A 141 -5.99 -2.15 0.26
CA HIS A 141 -6.53 -3.28 -0.51
C HIS A 141 -7.83 -3.80 0.12
N ARG A 142 -7.89 -3.92 1.46
CA ARG A 142 -9.11 -4.31 2.18
C ARG A 142 -10.30 -3.38 1.94
N LYS A 143 -10.09 -2.05 1.93
CA LYS A 143 -11.15 -1.07 1.64
C LYS A 143 -11.64 -1.14 0.19
N LYS A 144 -10.74 -1.32 -0.78
CA LYS A 144 -11.09 -1.48 -2.20
C LYS A 144 -11.97 -2.72 -2.45
N LEU A 145 -11.83 -3.74 -1.62
CA LEU A 145 -12.53 -5.03 -1.73
C LEU A 145 -13.91 -5.05 -1.08
N GLN A 146 -14.34 -3.96 -0.44
CA GLN A 146 -15.71 -3.80 0.08
C GLN A 146 -16.71 -3.34 -1.01
N GLY A 147 -16.27 -3.17 -2.27
CA GLY A 147 -17.13 -2.96 -3.44
C GLY A 147 -17.81 -4.25 -3.96
N PRO A 148 -18.78 -4.15 -4.90
CA PRO A 148 -19.71 -5.25 -5.20
C PRO A 148 -19.05 -6.52 -5.78
N ARG A 149 -18.88 -7.50 -4.90
CA ARG A 149 -19.23 -8.94 -4.99
C ARG A 149 -18.80 -9.83 -6.16
N LEU A 150 -17.69 -9.57 -6.87
CA LEU A 150 -17.14 -10.59 -7.80
C LEU A 150 -15.69 -11.04 -7.59
N GLU A 151 -14.96 -10.51 -6.60
CA GLU A 151 -13.63 -11.04 -6.20
C GLU A 151 -13.62 -11.70 -4.81
N HIS A 152 -14.79 -11.76 -4.15
CA HIS A 152 -14.88 -12.15 -2.73
C HIS A 152 -14.51 -13.62 -2.47
N GLN A 153 -14.82 -14.54 -3.40
CA GLN A 153 -14.55 -15.97 -3.21
C GLN A 153 -13.05 -16.29 -3.35
N GLN A 154 -12.39 -15.70 -4.35
CA GLN A 154 -10.97 -15.97 -4.62
C GLN A 154 -10.06 -15.34 -3.56
N LEU A 155 -10.48 -14.19 -3.03
CA LEU A 155 -9.75 -13.49 -1.98
C LEU A 155 -10.01 -14.07 -0.60
N GLN A 156 -11.20 -14.62 -0.36
CA GLN A 156 -11.48 -15.41 0.84
C GLN A 156 -10.68 -16.71 0.86
N ILE A 157 -10.58 -17.41 -0.28
CA ILE A 157 -9.68 -18.56 -0.47
C ILE A 157 -8.22 -18.16 -0.22
N TYR A 158 -7.80 -16.97 -0.66
CA TYR A 158 -6.44 -16.45 -0.43
C TYR A 158 -6.18 -16.17 1.05
N ILE A 159 -7.10 -15.50 1.74
CA ILE A 159 -6.98 -15.20 3.18
C ILE A 159 -7.01 -16.48 4.01
N GLU A 160 -7.91 -17.41 3.70
CA GLU A 160 -8.02 -18.70 4.38
C GLU A 160 -6.73 -19.53 4.20
N LYS A 161 -6.17 -19.59 2.99
CA LYS A 161 -4.86 -20.21 2.73
C LYS A 161 -3.73 -19.56 3.53
N MET A 162 -3.73 -18.23 3.65
CA MET A 162 -2.70 -17.53 4.43
C MET A 162 -2.78 -17.85 5.93
N VAL A 163 -3.99 -17.95 6.49
CA VAL A 163 -4.21 -18.32 7.90
C VAL A 163 -3.87 -19.79 8.16
N GLU A 164 -4.20 -20.68 7.22
CA GLU A 164 -3.88 -22.11 7.32
C GLU A 164 -2.36 -22.35 7.32
N ILE A 165 -1.64 -21.71 6.41
CA ILE A 165 -0.17 -21.83 6.31
C ILE A 165 0.52 -21.27 7.57
N GLN A 166 0.01 -20.16 8.12
CA GLN A 166 0.48 -19.63 9.41
C GLN A 166 0.22 -20.61 10.56
N SER A 167 -0.90 -21.33 10.54
CA SER A 167 -1.26 -22.29 11.60
C SER A 167 -0.38 -23.56 11.54
N GLN A 168 -0.10 -24.08 10.34
CA GLN A 168 0.75 -25.25 10.11
C GLN A 168 2.23 -25.02 10.53
N SER A 169 2.71 -23.77 10.47
CA SER A 169 4.05 -23.38 10.94
C SER A 169 4.30 -23.57 12.43
N THR A 170 3.23 -23.73 13.21
CA THR A 170 3.28 -23.89 14.67
C THR A 170 3.40 -25.36 15.08
N ILE A 171 3.10 -26.29 14.17
CA ILE A 171 2.99 -27.73 14.44
C ILE A 171 4.24 -28.50 13.98
N GLU A 172 4.92 -28.02 12.93
CA GLU A 172 6.19 -28.59 12.46
C GLU A 172 7.33 -27.64 12.79
N SER A 173 8.41 -28.17 13.37
CA SER A 173 9.55 -27.38 13.85
C SER A 173 10.27 -26.67 12.70
N GLY A 174 9.83 -25.45 12.40
CA GLY A 174 10.50 -24.54 11.49
C GLY A 174 9.48 -23.68 10.75
N ALA A 175 9.45 -22.38 11.04
CA ALA A 175 8.60 -21.44 10.33
C ALA A 175 8.82 -21.53 8.80
N PRO A 176 7.79 -21.83 7.99
CA PRO A 176 7.86 -21.76 6.53
C PRO A 176 8.33 -20.37 6.14
N LYS A 177 9.33 -20.30 5.26
CA LYS A 177 9.83 -19.00 4.81
C LYS A 177 8.77 -18.41 3.89
N ASP A 178 8.54 -17.10 3.95
CA ASP A 178 7.57 -16.41 3.09
C ASP A 178 7.67 -16.82 1.60
N VAL A 179 8.88 -17.18 1.13
CA VAL A 179 9.13 -17.70 -0.23
C VAL A 179 8.33 -18.98 -0.56
N ASP A 180 8.19 -19.89 0.40
CA ASP A 180 7.48 -21.16 0.23
C ASP A 180 5.98 -20.89 0.13
N ILE A 181 5.49 -19.94 0.95
CA ILE A 181 4.10 -19.44 0.94
C ILE A 181 3.78 -18.77 -0.40
N PHE A 182 4.64 -17.85 -0.84
CA PHE A 182 4.44 -17.14 -2.11
C PHE A 182 4.47 -18.08 -3.31
N THR A 183 5.38 -19.06 -3.32
CA THR A 183 5.51 -20.04 -4.40
C THR A 183 4.27 -20.95 -4.48
N GLN A 184 3.72 -21.33 -3.33
CA GLN A 184 2.54 -22.20 -3.26
C GLN A 184 1.24 -21.46 -3.63
N VAL A 185 1.14 -20.16 -3.33
CA VAL A 185 -0.05 -19.35 -3.60
C VAL A 185 -0.06 -18.76 -5.01
N LEU A 186 1.09 -18.36 -5.54
CA LEU A 186 1.20 -17.66 -6.83
C LEU A 186 1.80 -18.51 -7.97
N GLY A 187 2.29 -19.72 -7.66
CA GLY A 187 2.98 -20.60 -8.60
C GLY A 187 4.43 -20.19 -8.86
N THR A 188 5.22 -21.08 -9.48
CA THR A 188 6.57 -20.78 -9.96
C THR A 188 6.52 -20.15 -11.35
N LYS A 189 7.29 -19.08 -11.56
CA LYS A 189 7.38 -18.43 -12.88
C LYS A 189 8.26 -19.28 -13.80
N SER A 190 7.78 -19.58 -15.00
CA SER A 190 8.62 -20.12 -16.09
C SER A 190 9.68 -19.09 -16.47
N GLY A 191 10.92 -19.57 -16.59
CA GLY A 191 12.13 -18.77 -16.86
C GLY A 191 12.17 -18.17 -18.25
#